data_AF-A0A7T1HZS4-F1
#
_entry.id   AF-A0A7T1HZS4-F1
#
_cell.length_a   1.000
_cell.length_b   1.000
_cell.length_c   1.000
_cell.angle_alpha   90.00
_cell.angle_beta   90.00
_cell.angle_gamma   90.00
#
_symmetry.space_group_name_H-M   'P 1'
#
loop_
_entity.id
_entity.type
_entity.pdbx_description
1 polymer ?
#
loop_
_entity_poly.entity_id
_entity_poly.type
_entity_poly.pdbx_seq_one_letter_code
_entity_poly.pdbx_strand_id
1 'polypeptide(L)'
;MRASKRGGAGFTLVELLVALVAVQVVFIAAGSVLISHVRSSSNLEVAQRQRDNAGRLDYLVQVEASEAALVEAGRILPEGCEAAGQASIAAFRVPRDSGSYLDTEGNVSFIYYYNHLGNVRRCGPPVQRNGVLNHAAGLGLHDGVAVRDALIELVSCQGQSTDSSQLVYRLVYPSGYQPACSIARARTVFIR
;
A
#
# COMPACT_ATOMS: atom_id res chain seq x y z
N MET A 1 37.51 -72.21 0.78
CA MET A 1 36.90 -71.11 1.57
C MET A 1 38.03 -70.38 2.28
N ARG A 2 38.30 -69.09 2.19
CA ARG A 2 37.53 -67.87 1.87
C ARG A 2 38.51 -66.91 1.19
N ALA A 3 38.05 -66.19 0.16
CA ALA A 3 38.85 -65.21 -0.56
C ALA A 3 39.33 -64.09 0.40
N SER A 4 40.65 -63.83 0.39
CA SER A 4 41.25 -62.65 1.02
C SER A 4 40.65 -61.39 0.39
N LYS A 5 39.94 -60.58 1.19
CA LYS A 5 39.53 -59.24 0.79
C LYS A 5 40.79 -58.42 0.59
N ARG A 6 41.16 -58.14 -0.67
CA ARG A 6 42.19 -57.16 -1.01
C ARG A 6 41.84 -55.84 -0.30
N GLY A 7 42.74 -55.39 0.57
CA GLY A 7 42.68 -54.07 1.18
C GLY A 7 42.57 -53.03 0.06
N GLY A 8 41.52 -52.22 0.11
CA GLY A 8 41.28 -51.16 -0.86
C GLY A 8 42.48 -50.23 -0.89
N ALA A 9 42.95 -49.92 -2.10
CA ALA A 9 43.99 -48.92 -2.32
C ALA A 9 43.58 -47.61 -1.63
N GLY A 10 44.46 -47.06 -0.78
CA GLY A 10 44.25 -45.75 -0.17
C GLY A 10 44.26 -44.65 -1.22
N PHE A 11 43.53 -43.57 -0.98
CA PHE A 11 43.49 -42.42 -1.88
C PHE A 11 44.89 -41.81 -2.04
N THR A 12 45.26 -41.53 -3.29
CA THR A 12 46.49 -40.80 -3.59
C THR A 12 46.32 -39.32 -3.22
N LEU A 13 47.42 -38.64 -2.90
CA LEU A 13 47.41 -37.22 -2.56
C LEU A 13 46.76 -36.36 -3.66
N VAL A 14 46.95 -36.75 -4.92
CA VAL A 14 46.35 -36.10 -6.09
C VAL A 14 44.83 -36.24 -6.09
N GLU A 15 44.29 -37.43 -5.81
CA GLU A 15 42.83 -37.64 -5.71
C GLU A 15 42.22 -36.82 -4.59
N LEU A 16 42.91 -36.69 -3.46
CA LEU A 16 42.45 -35.90 -2.32
C LEU A 16 42.43 -34.39 -2.64
N LEU A 17 43.42 -33.92 -3.40
CA LEU A 17 43.51 -32.52 -3.84
C LEU A 17 42.45 -32.18 -4.89
N VAL A 18 42.19 -33.09 -5.84
CA VAL A 18 41.09 -32.95 -6.81
C VAL A 18 39.74 -32.97 -6.11
N ALA A 19 39.54 -33.86 -5.12
CA ALA A 19 38.32 -33.90 -4.33
C ALA A 19 38.10 -32.59 -3.56
N LEU A 20 39.14 -32.02 -2.97
CA LEU A 20 39.05 -30.75 -2.25
C LEU A 20 38.68 -29.57 -3.16
N VAL A 21 39.28 -29.50 -4.35
CA VAL A 21 38.92 -28.48 -5.36
C VAL A 21 37.48 -28.67 -5.85
N ALA A 22 37.07 -29.91 -6.15
CA ALA A 22 35.71 -30.22 -6.56
C ALA A 22 34.69 -29.82 -5.48
N VAL A 23 34.99 -30.11 -4.21
CA VAL A 23 34.15 -29.74 -3.07
C VAL A 23 34.05 -28.22 -2.93
N GLN A 24 35.16 -27.47 -3.05
CA GLN A 24 35.12 -26.01 -3.00
C GLN A 24 34.26 -25.41 -4.12
N VAL A 25 34.40 -25.91 -5.35
CA VAL A 25 33.58 -25.45 -6.49
C VAL A 25 32.10 -25.71 -6.24
N VAL A 26 31.75 -26.88 -5.71
CA VAL A 26 30.36 -27.21 -5.35
C VAL A 26 29.82 -26.29 -4.26
N PHE A 27 30.59 -26.01 -3.20
CA PHE A 27 30.15 -25.10 -2.14
C PHE A 27 29.99 -23.65 -2.61
N ILE A 28 30.86 -23.17 -3.50
CA ILE A 28 30.73 -21.83 -4.10
C ILE A 28 29.46 -21.75 -4.96
N ALA A 29 29.21 -22.76 -5.80
CA ALA A 29 28.02 -22.81 -6.64
C ALA A 29 26.74 -22.93 -5.81
N ALA A 30 26.71 -23.79 -4.79
CA ALA A 30 25.57 -23.93 -3.90
C ALA A 30 25.31 -22.64 -3.08
N GLY A 31 26.36 -21.99 -2.61
CA GLY A 31 26.27 -20.73 -1.88
C GLY A 31 25.66 -19.60 -2.71
N SER A 32 26.06 -19.46 -3.98
CA SER A 32 25.49 -18.44 -4.86
C SER A 32 24.01 -18.68 -5.17
N VAL A 33 23.62 -19.94 -5.36
CA VAL A 33 22.21 -20.33 -5.54
C VAL A 33 21.38 -20.02 -4.29
N LEU A 34 21.88 -20.34 -3.10
CA LEU A 34 21.19 -20.03 -1.84
C LEU A 34 21.02 -18.53 -1.62
N ILE A 35 22.06 -17.72 -1.86
CA ILE A 35 21.98 -16.26 -1.75
C ILE A 35 20.98 -15.70 -2.77
N SER A 36 20.99 -16.22 -4.00
CA SER A 36 20.03 -15.83 -5.03
C SER A 36 18.60 -16.17 -4.61
N HIS A 37 18.38 -17.37 -4.07
CA HIS A 37 17.07 -17.80 -3.57
C HIS A 37 16.59 -16.93 -2.40
N VAL A 38 17.45 -16.63 -1.43
CA VAL A 38 17.11 -15.75 -0.29
C VAL A 38 16.70 -14.36 -0.80
N ARG A 39 17.49 -13.75 -1.68
CA ARG A 39 17.16 -12.44 -2.27
C ARG A 39 15.86 -12.48 -3.08
N SER A 40 15.63 -13.56 -3.82
CA SER A 40 14.40 -13.75 -4.58
C SER A 40 13.19 -13.86 -3.64
N SER A 41 13.29 -14.65 -2.58
CA SER A 41 12.22 -14.83 -1.60
C SER A 41 11.87 -13.54 -0.86
N SER A 42 12.87 -12.75 -0.45
CA SER A 42 12.64 -11.45 0.20
C SER A 42 11.96 -10.46 -0.73
N ASN A 43 12.35 -10.44 -2.02
CA ASN A 43 11.74 -9.55 -3.00
C ASN A 43 10.27 -9.92 -3.25
N LEU A 44 9.95 -11.20 -3.26
CA LEU A 44 8.58 -11.69 -3.42
C LEU A 44 7.71 -11.34 -2.22
N GLU A 45 8.23 -11.47 -1.00
CA GLU A 45 7.54 -11.06 0.23
C GLU A 45 7.23 -9.54 0.24
N VAL A 46 8.21 -8.71 -0.13
CA VAL A 46 8.01 -7.25 -0.23
C VAL A 46 6.93 -6.93 -1.27
N ALA A 47 6.98 -7.56 -2.44
CA ALA A 47 5.98 -7.34 -3.49
C ALA A 47 4.57 -7.78 -3.05
N GLN A 48 4.44 -8.87 -2.30
CA GLN A 48 3.17 -9.32 -1.74
C GLN A 48 2.62 -8.31 -0.72
N ARG A 49 3.46 -7.83 0.22
CA ARG A 49 3.05 -6.80 1.18
C ARG A 49 2.60 -5.51 0.50
N GLN A 50 3.27 -5.10 -0.58
CA GLN A 50 2.89 -3.92 -1.35
C GLN A 50 1.54 -4.10 -2.06
N ARG A 51 1.25 -5.29 -2.59
CA ARG A 51 -0.07 -5.62 -3.17
C ARG A 51 -1.15 -5.59 -2.11
N ASP A 52 -0.91 -6.20 -0.95
CA ASP A 52 -1.88 -6.24 0.14
C ASP A 52 -2.17 -4.83 0.68
N ASN A 53 -1.13 -4.01 0.85
CA ASN A 53 -1.28 -2.61 1.26
C ASN A 53 -2.05 -1.78 0.22
N ALA A 54 -1.77 -1.99 -1.07
CA ALA A 54 -2.50 -1.33 -2.14
C ALA A 54 -3.98 -1.72 -2.14
N GLY A 55 -4.29 -3.01 -2.01
CA GLY A 55 -5.68 -3.50 -1.93
C GLY A 55 -6.43 -2.97 -0.70
N ARG A 56 -5.75 -2.86 0.45
CA ARG A 56 -6.33 -2.27 1.67
C ARG A 56 -6.64 -0.79 1.51
N LEU A 57 -5.74 -0.02 0.90
CA LEU A 57 -6.01 1.40 0.61
C LEU A 57 -7.16 1.52 -0.37
N ASP A 58 -7.15 0.72 -1.44
CA ASP A 58 -8.19 0.80 -2.45
C ASP A 58 -9.58 0.52 -1.87
N TYR A 59 -9.70 -0.51 -1.05
CA TYR A 59 -10.93 -0.77 -0.31
C TYR A 59 -11.33 0.42 0.57
N LEU A 60 -10.39 1.00 1.33
CA LEU A 60 -10.69 2.13 2.22
C LEU A 60 -11.18 3.35 1.44
N VAL A 61 -10.48 3.72 0.37
CA VAL A 61 -10.83 4.86 -0.48
C VAL A 61 -12.17 4.62 -1.18
N GLN A 62 -12.47 3.40 -1.61
CA GLN A 62 -13.76 3.05 -2.22
C GLN A 62 -14.92 3.18 -1.24
N VAL A 63 -14.75 2.68 -0.01
CA VAL A 63 -15.78 2.81 1.05
C VAL A 63 -16.05 4.28 1.33
N GLU A 64 -15.00 5.08 1.51
CA GLU A 64 -15.14 6.50 1.83
C GLU A 64 -15.70 7.31 0.67
N ALA A 65 -15.31 6.99 -0.56
CA ALA A 65 -15.95 7.54 -1.73
C ALA A 65 -17.44 7.18 -1.76
N SER A 66 -17.82 5.93 -1.46
CA SER A 66 -19.23 5.53 -1.47
C SER A 66 -20.10 6.21 -0.40
N GLU A 67 -19.48 6.75 0.65
CA GLU A 67 -20.16 7.58 1.67
C GLU A 67 -20.09 9.07 1.32
N ALA A 68 -19.17 9.47 0.46
CA ALA A 68 -19.02 10.84 0.02
C ALA A 68 -20.10 11.25 -0.98
N ALA A 69 -20.57 12.48 -0.85
CA ALA A 69 -21.41 13.13 -1.86
C ALA A 69 -20.56 13.74 -2.99
N LEU A 70 -19.34 14.20 -2.66
CA LEU A 70 -18.43 14.87 -3.59
C LEU A 70 -16.98 14.48 -3.31
N VAL A 71 -16.18 14.46 -4.37
CA VAL A 71 -14.73 14.33 -4.35
C VAL A 71 -14.12 15.65 -4.81
N GLU A 72 -13.11 16.14 -4.09
CA GLU A 72 -12.37 17.35 -4.43
C GLU A 72 -10.88 17.03 -4.43
N ALA A 73 -10.10 17.66 -5.30
CA ALA A 73 -8.64 17.57 -5.31
C ALA A 73 -8.03 18.90 -4.90
N GLY A 74 -6.85 18.88 -4.28
CA GLY A 74 -6.07 20.09 -3.97
C GLY A 74 -6.60 20.94 -2.81
N ARG A 75 -7.54 20.44 -2.01
CA ARG A 75 -8.06 21.18 -0.85
C ARG A 75 -6.99 21.35 0.22
N ILE A 76 -6.95 22.52 0.86
CA ILE A 76 -5.98 22.79 1.93
C ILE A 76 -6.33 21.93 3.15
N LEU A 77 -5.31 21.27 3.71
CA LEU A 77 -5.43 20.45 4.90
C LEU A 77 -5.68 21.34 6.14
N PRO A 78 -6.73 21.06 6.93
CA PRO A 78 -7.04 21.80 8.14
C PRO A 78 -6.03 21.52 9.25
N GLU A 79 -6.07 22.36 10.29
CA GLU A 79 -5.35 22.11 11.54
C GLU A 79 -5.80 20.77 12.17
N GLY A 80 -4.85 19.97 12.65
CA GLY A 80 -5.09 18.62 13.16
C GLY A 80 -4.61 17.49 12.25
N CYS A 81 -4.28 17.79 10.99
CA CYS A 81 -3.50 16.90 10.12
C CYS A 81 -2.00 17.23 10.25
N GLU A 82 -1.10 16.24 10.20
CA GLU A 82 0.36 16.45 10.30
C GLU A 82 0.90 17.42 9.25
N ALA A 83 0.30 17.43 8.06
CA ALA A 83 0.66 18.30 6.95
C ALA A 83 -0.29 19.51 6.81
N ALA A 84 -0.82 20.04 7.92
CA ALA A 84 -1.71 21.20 7.90
C ALA A 84 -1.14 22.35 7.05
N GLY A 85 -1.99 22.96 6.23
CA GLY A 85 -1.61 24.01 5.28
C GLY A 85 -1.08 23.49 3.93
N GLN A 86 -0.82 22.19 3.76
CA GLN A 86 -0.52 21.60 2.45
C GLN A 86 -1.80 21.23 1.69
N ALA A 87 -1.70 21.11 0.36
CA ALA A 87 -2.81 20.65 -0.47
C ALA A 87 -2.96 19.13 -0.37
N SER A 88 -4.19 18.67 -0.08
CA SER A 88 -4.57 17.27 -0.15
C SER A 88 -4.60 16.80 -1.60
N ILE A 89 -4.32 15.52 -1.81
CA ILE A 89 -4.43 14.88 -3.12
C ILE A 89 -5.89 14.58 -3.43
N ALA A 90 -6.62 14.07 -2.44
CA ALA A 90 -8.05 13.88 -2.51
C ALA A 90 -8.72 14.31 -1.21
N ALA A 91 -9.90 14.90 -1.31
CA ALA A 91 -10.76 15.27 -0.22
C ALA A 91 -12.17 14.75 -0.50
N PHE A 92 -12.67 13.89 0.37
CA PHE A 92 -14.02 13.34 0.31
C PHE A 92 -14.93 14.13 1.21
N ARG A 93 -16.05 14.57 0.67
CA ARG A 93 -17.06 15.32 1.42
C ARG A 93 -18.21 14.39 1.78
N VAL A 94 -18.26 14.00 3.05
CA VAL A 94 -19.24 13.06 3.60
C VAL A 94 -20.32 13.83 4.36
N PRO A 95 -21.60 13.77 3.93
CA PRO A 95 -22.72 14.33 4.69
C PRO A 95 -22.89 13.60 6.01
N ARG A 96 -23.20 14.31 7.11
CA ARG A 96 -23.51 13.66 8.39
C ARG A 96 -24.98 13.25 8.42
N ASP A 97 -25.27 12.13 9.08
CA ASP A 97 -26.63 11.60 9.24
C ASP A 97 -27.59 12.56 9.96
N SER A 98 -27.06 13.43 10.83
CA SER A 98 -27.84 14.37 11.63
C SER A 98 -27.85 15.78 11.00
N GLY A 99 -28.71 16.00 10.01
CA GLY A 99 -28.97 17.36 9.50
C GLY A 99 -29.69 17.38 8.14
N SER A 100 -29.90 18.58 7.60
CA SER A 100 -30.43 18.74 6.25
C SER A 100 -29.31 18.48 5.23
N TYR A 101 -29.56 17.62 4.24
CA TYR A 101 -28.64 17.43 3.10
C TYR A 101 -28.40 18.71 2.30
N LEU A 102 -29.26 19.73 2.47
CA LEU A 102 -29.13 21.04 1.86
C LEU A 102 -28.09 21.93 2.56
N ASP A 103 -27.69 21.62 3.80
CA ASP A 103 -26.66 22.37 4.51
C ASP A 103 -25.28 21.86 4.10
N THR A 104 -24.81 22.44 3.01
CA THR A 104 -23.58 22.06 2.32
C THR A 104 -22.32 22.37 3.14
N GLU A 105 -22.34 23.35 4.03
CA GLU A 105 -21.13 23.78 4.74
C GLU A 105 -21.13 23.36 6.22
N GLY A 106 -22.29 23.35 6.88
CA GLY A 106 -22.39 23.03 8.31
C GLY A 106 -22.48 21.53 8.61
N ASN A 107 -23.11 20.75 7.73
CA ASN A 107 -23.46 19.35 7.99
C ASN A 107 -22.59 18.34 7.22
N VAL A 108 -21.32 18.68 6.99
CA VAL A 108 -20.38 17.82 6.26
C VAL A 108 -19.13 17.55 7.06
N SER A 109 -18.49 16.43 6.75
CA SER A 109 -17.17 16.08 7.25
C SER A 109 -16.26 15.78 6.07
N PHE A 110 -14.98 16.10 6.22
CA PHE A 110 -14.00 15.89 5.18
C PHE A 110 -13.03 14.78 5.56
N ILE A 111 -12.74 13.91 4.60
CA ILE A 111 -11.66 12.93 4.70
C ILE A 111 -10.62 13.28 3.64
N TYR A 112 -9.40 13.53 4.07
CA TYR A 112 -8.29 13.97 3.24
C TYR A 112 -7.29 12.84 3.07
N TYR A 113 -6.84 12.64 1.83
CA TYR A 113 -5.68 11.83 1.50
C TYR A 113 -4.56 12.73 0.99
N TYR A 114 -3.36 12.52 1.51
CA TYR A 114 -2.18 13.29 1.13
C TYR A 114 -0.90 12.50 1.30
N ASN A 115 0.15 12.94 0.62
CA ASN A 115 1.48 12.39 0.77
C ASN A 115 2.24 13.19 1.83
N HIS A 116 2.81 12.51 2.81
CA HIS A 116 3.69 13.14 3.80
C HIS A 116 4.82 12.19 4.20
N LEU A 117 6.06 12.67 4.10
CA LEU A 117 7.28 11.91 4.45
C LEU A 117 7.34 10.51 3.77
N GLY A 118 6.96 10.42 2.50
CA GLY A 118 6.98 9.16 1.75
C GLY A 118 5.85 8.18 2.09
N ASN A 119 4.83 8.63 2.82
CA ASN A 119 3.67 7.82 3.17
C ASN A 119 2.39 8.43 2.62
N VAL A 120 1.41 7.59 2.32
CA VAL A 120 0.03 8.02 2.11
C VAL A 120 -0.65 8.10 3.46
N ARG A 121 -1.11 9.29 3.81
CA ARG A 121 -1.81 9.57 5.06
C ARG A 121 -3.27 9.88 4.79
N ARG A 122 -4.09 9.52 5.76
CA ARG A 122 -5.51 9.81 5.82
C ARG A 122 -5.76 10.70 7.04
N CYS A 123 -6.36 11.85 6.84
CA CYS A 123 -6.82 12.73 7.91
C CYS A 123 -8.33 12.92 7.80
N GLY A 124 -9.09 12.66 8.85
CA GLY A 124 -10.54 12.78 8.81
C GLY A 124 -11.21 12.28 10.08
N PRO A 125 -12.55 12.18 10.09
CA PRO A 125 -13.28 11.54 11.17
C PRO A 125 -12.75 10.13 11.46
N PRO A 126 -12.72 9.71 12.74
CA PRO A 126 -12.35 8.35 13.08
C PRO A 126 -13.44 7.38 12.65
N VAL A 127 -13.05 6.18 12.24
CA VAL A 127 -13.98 5.08 11.95
C VAL A 127 -14.24 4.33 13.25
N GLN A 128 -15.50 4.18 13.63
CA GLN A 128 -15.90 3.41 14.82
C GLN A 128 -15.69 1.90 14.58
N ARG A 129 -15.75 1.10 15.66
CA ARG A 129 -15.63 -0.37 15.55
C ARG A 129 -16.72 -1.04 14.70
N ASN A 130 -17.86 -0.38 14.54
CA ASN A 130 -18.96 -0.81 13.67
C ASN A 130 -18.76 -0.43 12.19
N GLY A 131 -17.64 0.20 11.84
CA GLY A 131 -17.33 0.63 10.47
C GLY A 131 -17.92 1.98 10.07
N VAL A 132 -18.71 2.62 10.94
CA VAL A 132 -19.35 3.92 10.64
C VAL A 132 -18.38 5.07 10.97
N LEU A 133 -18.36 6.10 10.12
CA LEU A 133 -17.63 7.33 10.40
C LEU A 133 -18.22 8.06 11.61
N ASN A 134 -17.37 8.40 12.57
CA ASN A 134 -17.79 9.16 13.74
C ASN A 134 -17.70 10.66 13.49
N HIS A 135 -18.84 11.29 13.21
CA HIS A 135 -18.93 12.72 12.96
C HIS A 135 -19.11 13.57 14.22
N ALA A 136 -19.00 13.00 15.42
CA ALA A 136 -19.26 13.71 16.67
C ALA A 136 -18.33 14.92 16.84
N ALA A 137 -18.94 16.08 17.12
CA ALA A 137 -18.21 17.31 17.40
C ALA A 137 -17.34 17.13 18.67
N GLY A 138 -16.05 17.47 18.57
CA GLY A 138 -15.10 17.40 19.70
C GLY A 138 -14.11 16.23 19.68
N LEU A 139 -14.29 15.23 18.80
CA LEU A 139 -13.29 14.15 18.62
C LEU A 139 -12.07 14.58 17.80
N GLY A 140 -12.14 15.74 17.14
CA GLY A 140 -11.07 16.23 16.27
C GLY A 140 -10.89 15.39 15.00
N LEU A 141 -9.92 15.80 14.19
CA LEU A 141 -9.49 15.02 13.03
C LEU A 141 -8.48 13.98 13.48
N HIS A 142 -8.66 12.74 13.01
CA HIS A 142 -7.68 11.69 13.18
C HIS A 142 -6.82 11.59 11.94
N ASP A 143 -5.53 11.88 12.13
CA ASP A 143 -4.49 11.63 11.15
C ASP A 143 -3.82 10.27 11.42
N GLY A 144 -3.78 9.43 10.40
CA GLY A 144 -3.06 8.16 10.42
C GLY A 144 -2.40 7.84 9.09
N VAL A 145 -1.37 7.00 9.15
CA VAL A 145 -0.72 6.45 7.97
C VAL A 145 -1.62 5.36 7.37
N ALA A 146 -2.13 5.59 6.16
CA ALA A 146 -2.93 4.63 5.42
C ALA A 146 -2.06 3.61 4.71
N VAL A 147 -0.97 4.07 4.07
CA VAL A 147 0.05 3.21 3.43
C VAL A 147 1.43 3.77 3.71
N ARG A 148 2.35 2.89 4.11
CA ARG A 148 3.76 3.23 4.29
C ARG A 148 4.56 3.06 3.01
N ASP A 149 5.59 3.90 2.85
CA ASP A 149 6.54 3.84 1.74
C ASP A 149 5.85 3.84 0.36
N ALA A 150 4.85 4.70 0.22
CA ALA A 150 4.08 4.86 -1.02
C ALA A 150 3.62 6.29 -1.17
N LEU A 151 3.42 6.69 -2.43
CA LEU A 151 2.82 7.97 -2.80
C LEU A 151 1.53 7.69 -3.57
N ILE A 152 0.48 8.46 -3.28
CA ILE A 152 -0.73 8.49 -4.10
C ILE A 152 -0.58 9.59 -5.16
N GLU A 153 -0.96 9.30 -6.39
CA GLU A 153 -0.94 10.23 -7.51
C GLU A 153 -2.29 10.21 -8.22
N LEU A 154 -2.78 11.38 -8.62
CA LEU A 154 -3.94 11.48 -9.50
C LEU A 154 -3.48 11.18 -10.93
N VAL A 155 -4.17 10.25 -11.58
CA VAL A 155 -3.83 9.81 -12.94
C VAL A 155 -5.09 9.78 -13.80
N SER A 156 -4.92 9.71 -15.11
CA SER A 156 -6.01 9.36 -16.03
C SER A 156 -5.94 7.87 -16.34
N CYS A 157 -7.09 7.21 -16.33
CA CYS A 157 -7.19 5.78 -16.58
C CYS A 157 -8.47 5.39 -17.31
N GLN A 158 -8.34 4.56 -18.35
CA GLN A 158 -9.46 4.11 -19.16
C GLN A 158 -10.33 5.28 -19.69
N GLY A 159 -9.69 6.41 -20.01
CA GLY A 159 -10.37 7.64 -20.44
C GLY A 159 -11.10 8.40 -19.32
N GLN A 160 -11.01 7.94 -18.06
CA GLN A 160 -11.53 8.62 -16.88
C GLN A 160 -10.45 9.46 -16.22
N SER A 161 -10.84 10.60 -15.64
CA SER A 161 -10.00 11.47 -14.82
C SER A 161 -10.73 11.80 -13.53
N THR A 162 -9.99 12.28 -12.54
CA THR A 162 -10.59 12.80 -11.31
C THR A 162 -11.53 13.97 -11.63
N ASP A 163 -12.74 13.91 -11.10
CA ASP A 163 -13.77 14.95 -11.17
C ASP A 163 -14.52 15.06 -9.82
N SER A 164 -15.61 15.82 -9.77
CA SER A 164 -16.39 16.03 -8.54
C SER A 164 -17.09 14.77 -8.02
N SER A 165 -17.23 13.73 -8.85
CA SER A 165 -17.96 12.49 -8.59
C SER A 165 -17.07 11.25 -8.56
N GLN A 166 -15.83 11.33 -9.02
CA GLN A 166 -14.90 10.21 -9.02
C GLN A 166 -13.45 10.64 -8.79
N LEU A 167 -12.73 9.83 -8.03
CA LEU A 167 -11.28 9.90 -7.86
C LEU A 167 -10.62 8.85 -8.73
N VAL A 168 -9.70 9.27 -9.60
CA VAL A 168 -8.85 8.36 -10.37
C VAL A 168 -7.42 8.52 -9.91
N TYR A 169 -6.86 7.46 -9.34
CA TYR A 169 -5.58 7.52 -8.66
C TYR A 169 -4.77 6.24 -8.84
N ARG A 170 -3.49 6.32 -8.49
CA ARG A 170 -2.57 5.19 -8.46
C ARG A 170 -1.60 5.35 -7.30
N LEU A 171 -1.13 4.22 -6.77
CA LEU A 171 -0.01 4.20 -5.82
C LEU A 171 1.33 4.03 -6.53
N VAL A 172 2.35 4.71 -6.03
CA VAL A 172 3.73 4.61 -6.48
C VAL A 172 4.61 4.24 -5.30
N TYR A 173 5.21 3.05 -5.35
CA TYR A 173 6.19 2.60 -4.35
C TYR A 173 7.61 2.95 -4.80
N PRO A 174 8.53 3.31 -3.87
CA PRO A 174 9.94 3.57 -4.17
C PRO A 174 10.66 2.39 -4.83
N SER A 175 10.19 1.16 -4.62
CA SER A 175 10.69 -0.06 -5.27
C SER A 175 10.42 -0.10 -6.78
N GLY A 176 9.66 0.84 -7.33
CA GLY A 176 9.21 0.85 -8.73
C GLY A 176 7.95 0.03 -8.98
N TYR A 177 7.39 -0.64 -7.96
CA TYR A 177 6.09 -1.28 -8.07
C TYR A 177 4.99 -0.22 -8.18
N GLN A 178 4.18 -0.33 -9.23
CA GLN A 178 3.03 0.53 -9.50
C GLN A 178 1.83 -0.36 -9.77
N PRO A 179 0.89 -0.52 -8.82
CA PRO A 179 -0.36 -1.21 -9.09
C PRO A 179 -1.13 -0.52 -10.22
N ALA A 180 -2.10 -1.25 -10.80
CA ALA A 180 -3.05 -0.65 -11.72
C ALA A 180 -3.74 0.53 -11.03
N CYS A 181 -4.09 1.54 -11.82
CA CYS A 181 -4.88 2.63 -11.30
C CYS A 181 -6.26 2.16 -10.84
N SER A 182 -6.79 2.89 -9.87
CA SER A 182 -8.05 2.60 -9.21
C SER A 182 -8.99 3.80 -9.40
N ILE A 183 -10.29 3.50 -9.46
CA ILE A 183 -11.34 4.50 -9.64
C ILE A 183 -12.31 4.35 -8.48
N ALA A 184 -12.37 5.36 -7.62
CA ALA A 184 -13.33 5.44 -6.53
C ALA A 184 -14.41 6.45 -6.89
N ARG A 185 -15.70 6.12 -6.68
CA ARG A 185 -16.83 6.97 -7.09
C ARG A 185 -17.61 7.43 -5.87
N ALA A 186 -17.85 8.74 -5.80
CA ALA A 186 -18.79 9.32 -4.86
C ALA A 186 -20.21 8.81 -5.13
N ARG A 187 -21.01 8.69 -4.08
CA ARG A 187 -22.41 8.34 -4.22
C ARG A 187 -23.17 9.51 -4.84
N THR A 188 -23.92 9.22 -5.89
CA THR A 188 -24.90 10.15 -6.43
C THR A 188 -26.07 10.27 -5.45
N VAL A 189 -26.08 11.35 -4.66
CA VAL A 189 -27.23 11.68 -3.81
C VAL A 189 -28.22 12.48 -4.65
N PHE A 190 -29.34 11.86 -5.01
CA PHE A 190 -30.47 12.58 -5.60
C PHE A 190 -31.18 13.36 -4.50
N ILE A 191 -30.96 14.66 -4.44
CA ILE A 191 -31.76 15.58 -3.63
C ILE A 191 -33.09 15.76 -4.37
N ARG A 192 -34.19 15.25 -3.82
CA ARG A 192 -35.56 15.52 -4.30
C ARG A 192 -36.14 16.71 -3.58
#